data_AF-A0A961NMA9-F1
#
_entry.id   AF-A0A961NMA9-F1
#
_cell.length_a   1.000
_cell.length_b   1.000
_cell.length_c   1.000
_cell.angle_alpha   90.00
_cell.angle_beta   90.00
_cell.angle_gamma   90.00
#
_symmetry.space_group_name_H-M   'P 1'
#
loop_
_entity.id
_entity.type
_entity.pdbx_description
1 polymer ?
#
loop_
_entity_poly.entity_id
_entity_poly.type
_entity_poly.pdbx_seq_one_letter_code
_entity_poly.pdbx_strand_id
1 'polypeptide(L)'
;IRSRLHGDPAAAIDSNVARFFARISGLEPHPENRRNPYIIQLANAFVRGKYVRDLNIAIVDFAALICLPRKPLCQSCPIRSYCATGKKNASK
;
A
#
# COMPACT_ATOMS: atom_id res chain seq x y z
N ILE A 1 10.28 18.12 -4.76
CA ILE A 1 10.70 16.85 -5.39
C ILE A 1 12.11 16.56 -4.88
N ARG A 2 12.25 15.96 -3.69
CA ARG A 2 13.56 15.58 -3.15
C ARG A 2 13.90 14.20 -3.70
N SER A 3 14.72 14.22 -4.74
CA SER A 3 15.75 13.25 -5.09
C SER A 3 15.44 11.78 -4.81
N ARG A 4 14.90 11.08 -5.82
CA ARG A 4 15.08 9.63 -6.03
C ARG A 4 16.42 9.34 -6.74
N LEU A 5 17.45 10.17 -6.51
CA LEU A 5 18.76 10.08 -7.18
C LEU A 5 19.86 9.54 -6.27
N HIS A 6 19.59 9.34 -4.98
CA HIS A 6 20.47 8.61 -4.06
C HIS A 6 19.80 7.29 -3.71
N GLY A 7 20.50 6.18 -4.03
CA GLY A 7 20.02 4.80 -4.04
C GLY A 7 19.67 4.19 -2.70
N ASP A 8 19.11 4.95 -1.76
CA ASP A 8 18.61 4.39 -0.52
C ASP A 8 17.29 3.64 -0.79
N PRO A 9 17.21 2.35 -0.43
CA PRO A 9 16.01 1.57 -0.63
C PRO A 9 14.84 2.14 0.21
N ALA A 10 13.91 2.79 -0.47
CA ALA A 10 12.70 3.35 0.14
C ALA A 10 11.44 3.00 -0.64
N ALA A 11 10.30 3.03 0.04
CA ALA A 11 9.01 2.84 -0.58
C ALA A 11 8.65 4.03 -1.49
N ALA A 12 8.21 3.73 -2.72
CA ALA A 12 7.68 4.72 -3.64
C ALA A 12 6.19 4.95 -3.35
N ILE A 13 5.87 5.97 -2.55
CA ILE A 13 4.49 6.19 -2.07
C ILE A 13 3.77 7.20 -2.96
N ASP A 14 2.86 6.70 -3.79
CA ASP A 14 1.85 7.49 -4.51
C ASP A 14 0.46 7.34 -3.86
N SER A 15 -0.59 7.84 -4.51
CA SER A 15 -1.96 7.71 -4.00
C SER A 15 -2.49 6.27 -3.98
N ASN A 16 -1.98 5.38 -4.86
CA ASN A 16 -2.35 3.97 -4.90
C ASN A 16 -1.70 3.19 -3.76
N VAL A 17 -0.40 3.37 -3.58
CA VAL A 17 0.40 2.77 -2.50
C VAL A 17 -0.08 3.27 -1.15
N ALA A 18 -0.35 4.58 -1.00
CA ALA A 18 -0.91 5.13 0.24
C ALA A 18 -2.29 4.55 0.56
N ARG A 19 -3.17 4.37 -0.44
CA ARG A 19 -4.47 3.70 -0.25
C ARG A 19 -4.31 2.26 0.21
N PHE A 20 -3.38 1.53 -0.40
CA PHE A 20 -3.09 0.14 -0.04
C PHE A 20 -2.69 0.02 1.43
N PHE A 21 -1.71 0.82 1.87
CA PHE A 21 -1.25 0.81 3.26
C PHE A 21 -2.27 1.39 4.25
N ALA A 22 -3.12 2.33 3.85
CA ALA A 22 -4.23 2.79 4.67
C ALA A 22 -5.20 1.63 4.97
N ARG A 23 -5.64 0.89 3.94
CA ARG A 23 -6.57 -0.23 4.12
C ARG A 23 -5.97 -1.41 4.88
N ILE A 24 -4.68 -1.72 4.66
CA ILE A 24 -4.04 -2.84 5.35
C ILE A 24 -3.94 -2.55 6.87
N SER A 25 -3.66 -1.30 7.24
CA SER A 25 -3.60 -0.84 8.63
C SER A 25 -4.96 -0.47 9.25
N GLY A 26 -6.01 -0.38 8.43
CA GLY A 26 -7.37 -0.08 8.88
C GLY A 26 -7.70 1.41 8.97
N LEU A 27 -6.83 2.27 8.44
CA LEU A 27 -7.11 3.70 8.25
C LEU A 27 -8.00 3.93 7.03
N GLU A 28 -8.84 4.95 7.12
CA GLU A 28 -9.64 5.39 5.98
C GLU A 28 -8.73 5.94 4.85
N PRO A 29 -8.88 5.47 3.60
CA PRO A 29 -8.09 5.97 2.50
C PRO A 29 -8.38 7.44 2.19
N HIS A 30 -7.33 8.26 2.23
CA HIS A 30 -7.41 9.68 1.92
C HIS A 30 -6.22 10.09 1.03
N PRO A 31 -6.37 11.05 0.09
CA PRO A 31 -5.27 11.52 -0.76
C PRO A 31 -4.04 12.00 0.01
N GLU A 32 -4.24 12.58 1.20
CA GLU A 32 -3.16 13.06 2.07
C GLU A 32 -2.44 11.94 2.83
N ASN A 33 -2.94 10.69 2.80
CA ASN A 33 -2.27 9.57 3.47
C ASN A 33 -0.86 9.30 2.91
N ARG A 34 -0.55 9.75 1.69
CA ARG A 34 0.81 9.68 1.13
C ARG A 34 1.85 10.51 1.93
N ARG A 35 1.37 11.48 2.71
CA ARG A 35 2.18 12.33 3.59
C ARG A 35 2.08 11.91 5.06
N ASN A 36 1.23 10.92 5.38
CA ASN A 36 1.03 10.46 6.74
C ASN A 36 2.31 9.71 7.21
N PRO A 37 2.99 10.17 8.28
CA PRO A 37 4.22 9.55 8.75
C PRO A 37 4.07 8.06 9.08
N TYR A 38 2.93 7.66 9.64
CA TYR A 38 2.65 6.26 9.95
C TYR A 38 2.59 5.39 8.69
N ILE A 39 1.93 5.88 7.63
CA ILE A 39 1.86 5.18 6.33
C ILE A 39 3.24 5.09 5.69
N ILE A 40 4.02 6.16 5.77
CA ILE A 40 5.39 6.19 5.23
C ILE A 40 6.28 5.18 5.94
N GLN A 41 6.23 5.14 7.28
CA GLN A 41 6.98 4.18 8.08
C GLN A 41 6.55 2.74 7.78
N LEU A 42 5.25 2.47 7.70
CA LEU A 42 4.73 1.14 7.38
C LEU A 42 5.18 0.68 5.98
N ALA A 43 5.11 1.57 4.99
CA ALA A 43 5.54 1.26 3.64
C ALA A 43 7.04 0.98 3.55
N ASN A 44 7.88 1.79 4.21
CA ASN A 44 9.32 1.58 4.26
C ASN A 44 9.70 0.31 5.03
N ALA A 45 8.94 -0.05 6.08
CA ALA A 45 9.16 -1.30 6.81
C ALA A 45 8.85 -2.53 5.94
N PHE A 46 7.86 -2.42 5.04
CA PHE A 46 7.49 -3.49 4.12
C PHE A 46 8.46 -3.60 2.94
N VAL A 47 8.81 -2.46 2.33
CA VAL A 47 9.70 -2.37 1.18
C VAL A 47 11.13 -2.13 1.68
N ARG A 48 11.78 -3.19 2.20
CA ARG A 48 13.15 -3.13 2.73
C ARG A 48 14.06 -4.22 2.18
N GLY A 49 15.36 -3.97 2.19
CA GLY A 49 16.40 -4.94 1.81
C GLY A 49 16.57 -5.08 0.29
N LYS A 50 17.01 -6.26 -0.15
CA LYS A 50 17.44 -6.48 -1.55
C LYS A 50 16.33 -6.47 -2.60
N TYR A 51 15.06 -6.56 -2.19
CA TYR A 51 13.90 -6.67 -3.10
C TYR A 51 13.07 -5.38 -3.20
N VAL A 52 13.61 -4.23 -2.78
CA VAL A 52 12.86 -2.96 -2.74
C VAL A 52 12.26 -2.56 -4.09
N ARG A 53 13.00 -2.78 -5.19
CA ARG A 53 12.50 -2.50 -6.54
C ARG A 53 11.28 -3.37 -6.86
N ASP A 54 11.42 -4.68 -6.70
CA ASP A 54 10.38 -5.65 -7.05
C ASP A 54 9.14 -5.47 -6.18
N LEU A 55 9.34 -5.23 -4.88
CA LEU A 55 8.23 -4.96 -3.94
C LEU A 55 7.49 -3.67 -4.29
N ASN A 56 8.20 -2.59 -4.65
CA ASN A 56 7.54 -1.36 -5.08
C ASN A 56 6.66 -1.59 -6.31
N ILE A 57 7.17 -2.30 -7.32
CA ILE A 57 6.41 -2.62 -8.55
C ILE A 57 5.22 -3.51 -8.20
N ALA A 58 5.44 -4.58 -7.45
CA ALA A 58 4.39 -5.52 -7.06
C ALA A 58 3.26 -4.84 -6.28
N ILE A 59 3.57 -3.90 -5.37
CA ILE A 59 2.55 -3.16 -4.62
C ILE A 59 1.76 -2.23 -5.54
N VAL A 60 2.42 -1.56 -6.49
CA VAL A 60 1.75 -0.70 -7.46
C VAL A 60 0.76 -1.52 -8.31
N ASP A 61 1.22 -2.64 -8.87
CA ASP A 61 0.37 -3.54 -9.67
C ASP A 61 -0.78 -4.12 -8.84
N PHE A 62 -0.48 -4.57 -7.62
CA PHE A 62 -1.50 -5.06 -6.69
C PHE A 62 -2.55 -4.00 -6.36
N ALA A 63 -2.13 -2.77 -6.12
CA ALA A 63 -3.03 -1.66 -5.82
C ALA A 63 -3.87 -1.23 -7.03
N ALA A 64 -3.37 -1.46 -8.24
CA ALA A 64 -4.04 -1.16 -9.50
C ALA A 64 -5.01 -2.27 -9.96
N LEU A 65 -4.74 -3.54 -9.62
CA LEU A 65 -5.53 -4.68 -10.09
C LEU A 65 -6.50 -5.22 -9.03
N ILE A 66 -6.12 -5.19 -7.74
CA ILE A 66 -6.89 -5.83 -6.66
C ILE A 66 -7.40 -4.78 -5.66
N CYS A 67 -6.51 -3.93 -5.14
CA CYS A 67 -6.88 -2.92 -4.13
C CYS A 67 -7.41 -1.62 -4.77
N LEU A 68 -8.40 -1.76 -5.64
CA LEU A 68 -8.98 -0.70 -6.47
C LEU A 68 -9.52 0.48 -5.65
N PRO A 69 -9.47 1.73 -6.16
CA PRO A 69 -9.96 2.90 -5.45
C PRO A 69 -11.44 2.77 -5.06
N ARG A 70 -12.26 2.23 -5.96
CA ARG A 70 -13.67 1.90 -5.73
C ARG A 70 -13.87 0.40 -5.91
N LYS A 71 -14.75 -0.21 -5.10
CA LYS A 71 -15.08 -1.65 -5.15
C LYS A 71 -13.82 -2.55 -5.22
N PRO A 72 -12.93 -2.52 -4.21
CA PRO A 72 -11.77 -3.41 -4.18
C PRO A 72 -12.19 -4.88 -4.19
N LEU A 73 -11.38 -5.72 -4.83
CA LEU A 73 -11.63 -7.16 -4.97
C LEU A 73 -11.27 -7.91 -3.67
N CYS A 74 -11.87 -7.52 -2.56
CA CYS A 74 -11.49 -8.04 -1.23
C CYS A 74 -11.75 -9.54 -1.10
N GLN A 75 -12.78 -10.09 -1.73
CA GLN A 75 -13.13 -11.52 -1.63
C GLN A 75 -12.07 -12.44 -2.27
N SER A 76 -11.47 -12.01 -3.38
CA SER A 76 -10.39 -12.73 -4.08
C SER A 76 -8.98 -12.21 -3.74
N CYS A 77 -8.88 -11.27 -2.80
CA CYS A 77 -7.60 -10.67 -2.41
C CYS A 77 -6.73 -11.70 -1.65
N PRO A 78 -5.52 -12.04 -2.13
CA PRO A 78 -4.70 -13.10 -1.51
C PRO A 78 -4.18 -12.74 -0.12
N ILE A 79 -4.13 -11.45 0.21
CA ILE A 79 -3.67 -10.96 1.52
C ILE A 79 -4.82 -10.49 2.42
N ARG A 80 -6.08 -10.84 2.07
CA ARG A 80 -7.28 -10.39 2.80
C ARG A 80 -7.21 -10.69 4.30
N SER A 81 -6.70 -11.86 4.68
CA SER A 81 -6.52 -12.30 6.08
C SER A 81 -5.51 -11.45 6.86
N TYR A 82 -4.70 -10.62 6.20
CA TYR A 82 -3.76 -9.69 6.82
C TYR A 82 -4.23 -8.23 6.72
N CYS A 83 -5.33 -7.96 6.02
CA CYS A 83 -5.83 -6.60 5.76
C CYS A 83 -6.96 -6.24 6.71
N ALA A 84 -6.77 -5.22 7.55
CA ALA A 84 -7.77 -4.78 8.53
C ALA A 84 -9.10 -4.37 7.88
N THR A 85 -9.07 -3.61 6.78
CA THR A 85 -10.28 -3.27 6.01
C THR A 85 -10.85 -4.47 5.26
N GLY A 86 -10.00 -5.31 4.66
CA GLY A 86 -10.42 -6.48 3.88
C GLY A 86 -11.15 -7.55 4.70
N LYS A 87 -10.79 -7.71 5.98
CA LYS A 87 -11.50 -8.56 6.94
C LYS A 87 -12.93 -8.09 7.18
N LYS A 88 -13.15 -6.78 7.29
CA LYS A 88 -14.48 -6.18 7.53
C LYS A 88 -15.38 -6.28 6.31
N ASN A 89 -14.80 -6.28 5.11
CA ASN A 89 -15.53 -6.47 3.84
C ASN A 89 -15.96 -7.94 3.59
N ALA A 90 -15.98 -8.80 4.62
CA ALA A 90 -16.52 -10.16 4.54
C ALA A 90 -18.04 -10.21 4.33
N SER A 91 -18.74 -9.15 4.75
CA SER A 91 -20.17 -9.19 5.06
C SER A 91 -21.02 -8.30 4.14
N LYS A 92 -20.50 -7.93 2.97
CA LYS A 92 -21.25 -7.22 1.92
C LYS A 92 -21.05 -7.86 0.57
#